data_AF-A0A9Q3BHG3-F1
#
_entry.id   AF-A0A9Q3BHG3-F1
#
_cell.length_a   1.000
_cell.length_b   1.000
_cell.length_c   1.000
_cell.angle_alpha   90.00
_cell.angle_beta   90.00
_cell.angle_gamma   90.00
#
_symmetry.space_group_name_H-M   'P 1'
#
loop_
_entity.id
_entity.type
_entity.pdbx_description
1 polymer ?
#
loop_
_entity_poly.entity_id
_entity_poly.type
_entity_poly.pdbx_seq_one_letter_code
_entity_poly.pdbx_strand_id
1 'polypeptide(L)'
;MIIPHRKANITCNQEVLVLEDAHIQVFLLGTYYQIMYGTDIYNGKNKHITIDTLEELLNELKEGKFSANLTSKKKLSLIKFSRNNRPAFAIGEEPLGKIRGHDIELYLDVERPYPPILKQTPYTEILETRKGAETHVDELLDMDVIRNIGHNEIVEVTTPVLITWHYLKSTLCG
;
A
#
# COMPACT_ATOMS: atom_id res chain seq x y z
N MET A 1 -19.66 33.40 -15.73
CA MET A 1 -18.54 34.36 -15.83
C MET A 1 -17.46 33.72 -16.70
N ILE A 2 -17.09 34.31 -17.84
CA ILE A 2 -16.01 33.80 -18.70
C ILE A 2 -14.74 34.55 -18.31
N ILE A 3 -13.70 33.83 -17.86
CA ILE A 3 -12.43 34.42 -17.44
C ILE A 3 -11.35 34.03 -18.45
N PRO A 4 -10.87 34.96 -19.30
CA PRO A 4 -9.73 34.69 -20.17
C PRO A 4 -8.45 34.59 -19.33
N HIS A 5 -7.61 33.59 -19.62
CA HIS A 5 -6.39 33.33 -18.87
C HIS A 5 -5.22 32.98 -19.81
N ARG A 6 -3.99 33.32 -19.41
CA ARG A 6 -2.75 33.23 -20.22
C ARG A 6 -1.69 32.26 -19.68
N LYS A 7 -1.96 31.49 -18.62
CA LYS A 7 -0.99 30.55 -18.02
C LYS A 7 -1.35 29.10 -18.42
N ALA A 8 -0.60 28.10 -17.96
CA ALA A 8 -0.92 26.70 -18.24
C ALA A 8 -1.94 26.11 -17.25
N ASN A 9 -1.98 26.66 -16.03
CA ASN A 9 -2.78 26.12 -14.91
C ASN A 9 -3.69 27.21 -14.32
N ILE A 10 -4.97 26.89 -14.17
CA ILE A 10 -5.96 27.72 -13.48
C ILE A 10 -6.29 27.03 -12.15
N THR A 11 -6.02 27.70 -11.04
CA THR A 11 -6.54 27.30 -9.72
C THR A 11 -7.76 28.16 -9.42
N CYS A 12 -8.92 27.54 -9.21
CA CYS A 12 -10.16 28.23 -8.84
C CYS A 12 -10.62 27.71 -7.48
N ASN A 13 -10.65 28.58 -6.47
CA ASN A 13 -11.26 28.26 -5.18
C ASN A 13 -12.77 28.47 -5.33
N GLN A 14 -13.53 27.38 -5.36
CA GLN A 14 -14.99 27.41 -5.32
C GLN A 14 -15.46 26.87 -3.97
N GLU A 15 -16.20 27.68 -3.23
CA GLU A 15 -16.95 27.21 -2.07
C GLU A 15 -18.26 26.60 -2.56
N VAL A 16 -18.38 25.28 -2.44
CA VAL A 16 -19.63 24.57 -2.72
C VAL A 16 -20.39 24.44 -1.42
N LEU A 17 -21.49 25.18 -1.30
CA LEU A 17 -22.40 25.06 -0.17
C LEU A 17 -23.26 23.80 -0.38
N VAL A 18 -22.91 22.71 0.30
CA VAL A 18 -23.75 21.50 0.32
C VAL A 18 -24.87 21.73 1.32
N LEU A 19 -26.07 22.05 0.82
CA LEU A 19 -27.28 22.14 1.63
C LEU A 19 -27.71 20.72 2.04
N GLU A 20 -28.12 20.56 3.30
CA GLU A 20 -28.39 19.26 3.95
C GLU A 20 -29.39 18.36 3.19
N ASP A 21 -30.26 18.95 2.36
CA ASP A 21 -31.30 18.27 1.57
C ASP A 21 -31.19 18.46 0.05
N ALA A 22 -30.06 18.94 -0.48
CA ALA A 22 -29.90 19.09 -1.92
C ALA A 22 -29.48 17.77 -2.59
N HIS A 23 -30.42 17.08 -3.23
CA HIS A 23 -30.14 15.98 -4.16
C HIS A 23 -29.50 16.51 -5.46
N ILE A 24 -28.19 16.79 -5.41
CA ILE A 24 -27.42 17.14 -6.61
C ILE A 24 -27.19 15.86 -7.42
N GLN A 25 -28.00 15.65 -8.46
CA GLN A 25 -27.86 14.49 -9.35
C GLN A 25 -26.67 14.63 -10.33
N VAL A 26 -26.34 15.86 -10.74
CA VAL A 26 -25.26 16.14 -11.69
C VAL A 26 -24.60 17.47 -11.36
N PHE A 27 -23.28 17.48 -11.20
CA PHE A 27 -22.46 18.69 -11.11
C PHE A 27 -21.61 18.80 -12.38
N LEU A 28 -21.98 19.71 -13.28
CA LEU A 28 -21.30 19.91 -14.56
C LEU A 28 -20.23 21.00 -14.40
N LEU A 29 -18.99 20.58 -14.23
CA LEU A 29 -17.84 21.40 -14.55
C LEU A 29 -17.58 21.26 -16.06
N GLY A 30 -17.19 22.34 -16.74
CA GLY A 30 -17.07 22.39 -18.20
C GLY A 30 -16.19 21.26 -18.75
N THR A 31 -16.82 20.27 -19.36
CA THR A 31 -16.24 18.96 -19.73
C THR A 31 -14.98 19.05 -20.60
N TYR A 32 -14.92 20.03 -21.50
CA TYR A 32 -13.79 20.18 -22.44
C TYR A 32 -12.48 20.60 -21.76
N TYR A 33 -12.56 21.47 -20.75
CA TYR A 33 -11.38 21.94 -20.04
C TYR A 33 -10.83 20.89 -19.07
N GLN A 34 -11.71 20.10 -18.45
CA GLN A 34 -11.30 19.07 -17.50
C GLN A 34 -10.56 17.91 -18.18
N ILE A 35 -11.03 17.50 -19.37
CA ILE A 35 -10.39 16.45 -20.17
C ILE A 35 -9.02 16.92 -20.70
N MET A 36 -8.90 18.19 -21.11
CA MET A 36 -7.65 18.70 -21.68
C MET A 36 -6.53 18.96 -20.66
N TYR A 37 -6.88 19.33 -19.42
CA TYR A 37 -5.88 19.83 -18.46
C TYR A 37 -5.77 18.99 -17.17
N GLY A 38 -6.59 17.95 -17.01
CA GLY A 38 -6.74 17.26 -15.74
C GLY A 38 -7.45 18.15 -14.71
N THR A 39 -8.19 17.56 -13.78
CA THR A 39 -8.81 18.32 -12.70
C THR A 39 -8.73 17.52 -11.43
N ASP A 40 -7.88 17.98 -10.51
CA ASP A 40 -7.79 17.43 -9.17
C ASP A 40 -8.84 18.12 -8.29
N ILE A 41 -9.71 17.34 -7.67
CA ILE A 41 -10.73 17.85 -6.75
C ILE A 41 -10.25 17.58 -5.33
N TYR A 42 -10.10 18.64 -4.55
CA TYR A 42 -9.79 18.57 -3.13
C TYR A 42 -11.00 19.03 -2.32
N ASN A 43 -11.32 18.34 -1.23
CA ASN A 43 -12.31 18.84 -0.28
C ASN A 43 -11.70 19.94 0.63
N GLY A 44 -12.54 20.60 1.43
CA GLY A 44 -12.11 21.64 2.40
C GLY A 44 -11.14 21.17 3.50
N LYS A 45 -10.78 19.87 3.54
CA LYS A 45 -9.75 19.29 4.41
C LYS A 45 -8.52 18.82 3.62
N ASN A 46 -8.33 19.29 2.38
CA ASN A 46 -7.26 18.88 1.47
C ASN A 46 -7.23 17.37 1.13
N LYS A 47 -8.35 16.66 1.31
CA LYS A 47 -8.45 15.27 0.82
C LYS A 47 -8.78 15.28 -0.66
N HIS A 48 -7.98 14.57 -1.44
CA HIS A 48 -8.25 14.31 -2.84
C HIS A 48 -9.52 13.47 -2.99
N ILE A 49 -10.43 13.90 -3.85
CA ILE A 49 -11.62 13.16 -4.26
C ILE A 49 -11.33 12.58 -5.63
N THR A 50 -11.13 11.27 -5.70
CA THR A 50 -11.01 10.55 -6.97
C THR A 50 -12.40 10.31 -7.54
N ILE A 51 -12.71 10.88 -8.70
CA ILE A 51 -13.88 10.50 -9.49
C ILE A 51 -13.40 9.42 -10.46
N ASP A 52 -13.61 8.15 -10.10
CA ASP A 52 -13.25 7.04 -10.96
C ASP A 52 -14.04 7.13 -12.28
N THR A 53 -13.35 7.12 -13.41
CA THR A 53 -14.01 7.14 -14.72
C THR A 53 -14.57 5.76 -15.05
N LEU A 54 -15.60 5.70 -15.90
CA LEU A 54 -16.12 4.44 -16.44
C LEU A 54 -15.02 3.65 -17.16
N GLU A 55 -14.05 4.35 -17.75
CA GLU A 55 -12.94 3.78 -18.50
C GLU A 55 -11.96 3.01 -17.60
N GLU A 56 -11.66 3.53 -16.41
CA GLU A 56 -10.83 2.83 -15.41
C GLU A 56 -11.49 1.53 -14.92
N LEU A 57 -12.81 1.56 -14.65
CA LEU A 57 -13.57 0.36 -14.28
C LEU A 57 -13.56 -0.70 -15.38
N LEU A 58 -13.63 -0.27 -16.64
CA LEU A 58 -13.59 -1.16 -17.80
C LEU A 58 -12.19 -1.75 -18.03
N ASN A 59 -11.13 -1.02 -17.70
CA ASN A 59 -9.76 -1.55 -17.77
C ASN A 59 -9.51 -2.58 -16.67
N GLU A 60 -9.94 -2.33 -15.43
CA GLU A 60 -9.87 -3.33 -14.35
C GLU A 60 -10.66 -4.61 -14.68
N LEU A 61 -11.80 -4.49 -15.35
CA LEU A 61 -12.57 -5.64 -15.84
C LEU A 61 -11.81 -6.49 -16.87
N LYS A 62 -10.96 -5.87 -17.69
CA LYS A 62 -10.17 -6.55 -18.72
C LYS A 62 -8.96 -7.25 -18.13
N GLU A 63 -8.32 -6.64 -17.13
CA GLU A 63 -7.14 -7.20 -16.47
C GLU A 63 -7.48 -8.28 -15.43
N GLY A 64 -8.66 -8.18 -14.82
CA GLY A 64 -9.11 -9.13 -13.81
C GLY A 64 -9.41 -10.53 -14.37
N LYS A 65 -8.90 -11.56 -13.71
CA LYS A 65 -9.28 -12.95 -13.97
C LYS A 65 -10.57 -13.28 -13.23
N PHE A 66 -11.69 -13.31 -13.95
CA PHE A 66 -12.99 -13.68 -13.41
C PHE A 66 -13.40 -15.09 -13.86
N SER A 67 -14.14 -15.80 -13.00
CA SER A 67 -14.80 -17.05 -13.40
C SER A 67 -15.70 -16.83 -14.62
N ALA A 68 -15.71 -17.78 -15.55
CA ALA A 68 -16.57 -17.77 -16.73
C ALA A 68 -18.07 -17.76 -16.38
N ASN A 69 -18.43 -18.22 -15.17
CA ASN A 69 -19.81 -18.28 -14.69
C ASN A 69 -20.36 -16.93 -14.22
N LEU A 70 -19.54 -15.88 -14.20
CA LEU A 70 -19.94 -14.54 -13.76
C LEU A 70 -20.45 -13.71 -14.93
N THR A 71 -21.72 -13.29 -14.83
CA THR A 71 -22.29 -12.26 -15.71
C THR A 71 -21.58 -10.91 -15.53
N SER A 72 -21.58 -10.06 -16.55
CA SER A 72 -20.97 -8.71 -16.50
C SER A 72 -21.47 -7.86 -15.33
N LYS A 73 -22.76 -7.96 -14.97
CA LYS A 73 -23.35 -7.26 -13.81
C LYS A 73 -22.71 -7.70 -12.48
N LYS A 74 -22.45 -8.99 -12.32
CA LYS A 74 -21.80 -9.55 -11.11
C LYS A 74 -20.32 -9.14 -11.04
N LYS A 75 -19.61 -9.13 -12.18
CA LYS A 75 -18.21 -8.66 -12.23
C LYS A 75 -18.10 -7.19 -11.82
N LEU A 76 -18.96 -6.33 -12.36
CA LEU A 76 -19.05 -4.92 -11.96
C LEU A 76 -19.36 -4.75 -10.47
N SER A 77 -20.29 -5.55 -9.94
CA SER A 77 -20.62 -5.51 -8.51
C SER A 77 -19.44 -5.92 -7.63
N LEU A 78 -18.64 -6.90 -8.05
CA LEU A 78 -17.44 -7.34 -7.35
C LEU A 78 -16.38 -6.26 -7.34
N ILE A 79 -16.10 -5.63 -8.48
CA ILE A 79 -15.12 -4.53 -8.53
C ILE A 79 -15.54 -3.37 -7.63
N LYS A 80 -16.82 -2.96 -7.69
CA LYS A 80 -17.35 -1.93 -6.79
C LYS A 80 -17.20 -2.33 -5.33
N PHE A 81 -17.49 -3.58 -4.99
CA PHE A 81 -17.31 -4.09 -3.64
C PHE A 81 -15.85 -4.06 -3.20
N SER A 82 -14.93 -4.53 -4.04
CA SER A 82 -13.49 -4.54 -3.75
C SER A 82 -12.94 -3.13 -3.56
N ARG A 83 -13.36 -2.16 -4.38
CA ARG A 83 -12.99 -0.75 -4.24
C ARG A 83 -13.54 -0.13 -2.95
N ASN A 84 -14.82 -0.36 -2.65
CA ASN A 84 -15.43 0.14 -1.41
C ASN A 84 -14.77 -0.43 -0.15
N ASN A 85 -14.19 -1.63 -0.25
CA ASN A 85 -13.48 -2.30 0.82
C ASN A 85 -11.97 -2.38 0.56
N ARG A 86 -11.41 -1.44 -0.23
CA ARG A 86 -9.99 -1.44 -0.61
C ARG A 86 -9.04 -1.64 0.59
N PRO A 87 -9.26 -1.00 1.76
CA PRO A 87 -8.39 -1.17 2.93
C PRO A 87 -8.42 -2.57 3.57
N ALA A 88 -9.40 -3.41 3.22
CA ALA A 88 -9.50 -4.78 3.74
C ALA A 88 -8.69 -5.79 2.92
N PHE A 89 -8.14 -5.40 1.77
CA PHE A 89 -7.33 -6.25 0.91
C PHE A 89 -5.86 -5.89 1.06
N ALA A 90 -4.98 -6.88 1.11
CA ALA A 90 -3.55 -6.67 0.99
C ALA A 90 -3.25 -6.25 -0.46
N ILE A 91 -2.93 -4.97 -0.65
CA ILE A 91 -2.50 -4.40 -1.93
C ILE A 91 -1.01 -4.12 -1.79
N GLY A 92 -0.20 -4.44 -2.81
CA GLY A 92 1.26 -4.29 -2.75
C GLY A 92 1.76 -2.85 -2.53
N GLU A 93 0.88 -1.86 -2.55
CA GLU A 93 1.19 -0.44 -2.30
C GLU A 93 0.99 -0.04 -0.82
N GLU A 94 0.27 -0.83 -0.03
CA GLU A 94 0.03 -0.54 1.39
C GLU A 94 0.95 -1.40 2.25
N PRO A 95 1.81 -0.81 3.11
CA PRO A 95 2.73 -1.58 3.94
C PRO A 95 1.93 -2.45 4.91
N LEU A 96 2.22 -3.76 4.88
CA LEU A 96 1.73 -4.74 5.85
C LEU A 96 2.26 -4.35 7.24
N GLY A 97 1.49 -3.61 8.03
CA GLY A 97 1.96 -3.18 9.36
C GLY A 97 1.37 -1.89 9.92
N LYS A 98 0.53 -1.16 9.18
CA LYS A 98 -0.12 0.07 9.69
C LYS A 98 -1.18 -0.14 10.79
N ILE A 99 -1.31 -1.35 11.33
CA ILE A 99 -2.20 -1.62 12.49
C ILE A 99 -1.44 -1.20 13.76
N ARG A 100 -1.65 0.03 14.21
CA ARG A 100 -1.08 0.55 15.46
C ARG A 100 -1.83 0.02 16.68
N GLY A 101 -1.12 -0.20 17.79
CA GLY A 101 -1.71 -0.51 19.10
C GLY A 101 -1.78 -2.00 19.45
N HIS A 102 -1.08 -2.87 18.72
CA HIS A 102 -0.91 -4.29 19.04
C HIS A 102 0.56 -4.62 19.33
N ASP A 103 1.28 -3.67 19.95
CA ASP A 103 2.67 -3.87 20.32
C ASP A 103 2.77 -4.96 21.38
N ILE A 104 3.68 -5.91 21.17
CA ILE A 104 3.90 -7.04 22.09
C ILE A 104 5.18 -6.78 22.87
N GLU A 105 5.07 -6.74 24.19
CA GLU A 105 6.23 -6.76 25.07
C GLU A 105 6.62 -8.21 25.38
N LEU A 106 7.83 -8.60 24.99
CA LEU A 106 8.40 -9.92 25.25
C LEU A 106 9.43 -9.80 26.37
N TYR A 107 9.27 -10.61 27.42
CA TYR A 107 10.18 -10.70 28.54
C TYR A 107 10.95 -12.02 28.49
N LEU A 108 12.25 -11.98 28.75
CA LEU A 108 13.07 -13.17 28.91
C LEU A 108 13.00 -13.63 30.37
N ASP A 109 12.79 -14.93 30.58
CA ASP A 109 12.83 -15.55 31.91
C ASP A 109 14.26 -15.72 32.46
N VAL A 110 15.26 -15.13 31.81
CA VAL A 110 16.67 -15.24 32.16
C VAL A 110 17.30 -13.86 32.30
N GLU A 111 18.18 -13.71 33.30
CA GLU A 111 18.95 -12.48 33.53
C GLU A 111 20.32 -12.53 32.86
N ARG A 112 20.99 -11.36 32.78
CA ARG A 112 22.34 -11.26 32.24
C ARG A 112 23.36 -11.94 33.18
N PRO A 113 24.43 -12.55 32.64
CA PRO A 113 24.77 -12.64 31.21
C PRO A 113 23.92 -13.68 30.48
N TYR A 114 23.40 -13.31 29.30
CA TYR A 114 22.58 -14.23 28.51
C TYR A 114 23.37 -15.45 28.02
N PRO A 115 22.72 -16.62 27.89
CA PRO A 115 23.40 -17.84 27.44
C PRO A 115 24.03 -17.65 26.05
N PRO A 116 25.22 -18.23 25.77
CA PRO A 116 25.87 -18.12 24.47
C PRO A 116 25.01 -18.57 23.28
N ILE A 117 24.03 -19.45 23.51
CA ILE A 117 23.08 -19.89 22.48
C ILE A 117 22.22 -18.76 21.91
N LEU A 118 22.08 -17.65 22.64
CA LEU A 118 21.42 -16.43 22.19
C LEU A 118 22.36 -15.50 21.41
N LYS A 119 23.62 -15.86 21.22
CA LYS A 119 24.63 -15.09 20.46
C LYS A 119 25.28 -15.96 19.40
N GLN A 120 24.48 -16.37 18.41
CA GLN A 120 24.98 -17.20 17.33
C GLN A 120 25.50 -16.35 16.18
N THR A 121 26.60 -16.81 15.59
CA THR A 121 27.11 -16.26 14.33
C THR A 121 26.19 -16.69 13.18
N PRO A 122 26.00 -15.84 12.16
CA PRO A 122 25.31 -16.25 10.95
C PRO A 122 26.01 -17.45 10.30
N TYR A 123 25.24 -18.31 9.62
CA TYR A 123 25.81 -19.43 8.88
C TYR A 123 26.66 -18.94 7.71
N THR A 124 27.67 -19.71 7.32
CA THR A 124 28.47 -19.42 6.12
C THR A 124 27.62 -19.67 4.88
N GLU A 125 27.33 -18.62 4.10
CA GLU A 125 26.42 -18.73 2.96
C GLU A 125 27.13 -18.83 1.59
N ILE A 126 26.55 -19.65 0.71
CA ILE A 126 26.89 -19.72 -0.72
C ILE A 126 26.25 -18.52 -1.42
N LEU A 127 26.85 -18.01 -2.50
CA LEU A 127 26.45 -16.79 -3.21
C LEU A 127 24.94 -16.73 -3.57
N GLU A 128 24.34 -17.86 -3.96
CA GLU A 128 22.92 -17.93 -4.30
C GLU A 128 22.01 -17.73 -3.09
N THR A 129 22.36 -18.33 -1.95
CA THR A 129 21.68 -18.17 -0.66
C THR A 129 21.67 -16.71 -0.25
N ARG A 130 22.84 -16.06 -0.34
CA ARG A 130 22.99 -14.64 0.00
C ARG A 130 22.09 -13.74 -0.85
N LYS A 131 22.05 -13.96 -2.16
CA LYS A 131 21.16 -13.18 -3.06
C LYS A 131 19.69 -13.37 -2.69
N GLY A 132 19.29 -14.61 -2.39
CA GLY A 132 17.94 -14.90 -1.92
C GLY A 132 17.61 -14.16 -0.62
N ALA A 133 18.54 -14.14 0.33
CA ALA A 133 18.38 -13.42 1.60
C ALA A 133 18.29 -11.89 1.41
N GLU A 134 19.17 -11.31 0.59
CA GLU A 134 19.18 -9.87 0.29
C GLU A 134 17.82 -9.42 -0.29
N THR A 135 17.24 -10.18 -1.22
CA THR A 135 15.90 -9.85 -1.76
C THR A 135 14.82 -9.81 -0.68
N HIS A 136 14.77 -10.82 0.21
CA HIS A 136 13.77 -10.85 1.29
C HIS A 136 13.99 -9.76 2.32
N VAL A 137 15.26 -9.46 2.65
CA VAL A 137 15.62 -8.40 3.61
C VAL A 137 15.23 -7.03 3.06
N ASP A 138 15.50 -6.76 1.78
CA ASP A 138 15.12 -5.51 1.12
C ASP A 138 13.59 -5.33 1.11
N GLU A 139 12.83 -6.37 0.77
CA GLU A 139 11.36 -6.33 0.82
C GLU A 139 10.83 -6.05 2.24
N LEU A 140 11.42 -6.68 3.26
CA LEU A 140 11.01 -6.47 4.66
C LEU A 140 11.38 -5.07 5.19
N LEU A 141 12.48 -4.48 4.70
CA LEU A 141 12.86 -3.09 4.98
C LEU A 141 11.88 -2.12 4.32
N ASP A 142 11.53 -2.35 3.05
CA ASP A 142 10.56 -1.51 2.32
C ASP A 142 9.16 -1.55 2.95
N MET A 143 8.78 -2.70 3.52
CA MET A 143 7.52 -2.86 4.25
C MET A 143 7.54 -2.32 5.70
N ASP A 144 8.68 -1.81 6.18
CA ASP A 144 8.88 -1.36 7.57
C ASP A 144 8.58 -2.46 8.61
N VAL A 145 8.82 -3.74 8.24
CA VAL A 145 8.67 -4.91 9.13
C VAL A 145 9.94 -5.13 9.93
N ILE A 146 11.10 -4.90 9.31
CA ILE A 146 12.41 -4.91 9.97
C ILE A 146 13.10 -3.56 9.75
N ARG A 147 14.11 -3.26 10.56
CA ARG A 147 14.91 -2.03 10.43
C ARG A 147 16.39 -2.29 10.67
N ASN A 148 17.20 -1.38 10.16
CA ASN A 148 18.61 -1.33 10.55
C ASN A 148 18.73 -0.93 12.04
N ILE A 149 19.64 -1.60 12.73
CA ILE A 149 20.04 -1.26 14.09
C ILE A 149 21.08 -0.13 14.02
N GLY A 150 20.86 0.95 14.77
CA GLY A 150 21.76 2.09 14.80
C GLY A 150 23.11 1.77 15.45
N HIS A 151 24.15 2.54 15.10
CA HIS A 151 25.52 2.34 15.58
C HIS A 151 25.67 2.32 17.12
N ASN A 152 24.76 2.96 17.85
CA ASN A 152 24.79 3.06 19.32
C ASN A 152 23.83 2.07 20.01
N GLU A 153 23.09 1.28 19.25
CA GLU A 153 22.17 0.29 19.81
C GLU A 153 22.90 -1.00 20.14
N ILE A 154 22.66 -1.54 21.34
CA ILE A 154 23.29 -2.78 21.80
C ILE A 154 22.42 -3.94 21.35
N VAL A 155 22.97 -4.83 20.53
CA VAL A 155 22.31 -6.09 20.16
C VAL A 155 22.71 -7.17 21.17
N GLU A 156 21.75 -7.63 21.96
CA GLU A 156 22.01 -8.57 23.06
C GLU A 156 21.76 -10.03 22.68
N VAL A 157 20.89 -10.22 21.69
CA VAL A 157 20.46 -11.52 21.15
C VAL A 157 20.64 -11.50 19.64
N THR A 158 21.27 -12.55 19.10
CA THR A 158 21.40 -12.81 17.66
C THR A 158 21.05 -14.27 17.38
N THR A 159 20.10 -14.47 16.48
CA THR A 159 19.76 -15.78 15.91
C THR A 159 20.27 -15.85 14.47
N PRO A 160 20.75 -17.02 14.02
CA PRO A 160 21.16 -17.17 12.65
C PRO A 160 19.92 -17.23 11.76
N VAL A 161 20.01 -16.57 10.61
CA VAL A 161 18.98 -16.63 9.57
C VAL A 161 19.35 -17.73 8.58
N LEU A 162 18.34 -18.39 8.04
CA LEU A 162 18.45 -19.48 7.08
C LEU A 162 17.57 -19.18 5.85
N ILE A 163 18.03 -19.59 4.68
CA ILE A 163 17.21 -19.61 3.47
C ILE A 163 16.86 -21.04 3.14
N THR A 164 15.57 -21.30 2.96
CA THR A 164 15.06 -22.56 2.41
C THR A 164 14.61 -22.35 0.97
N TRP A 165 14.82 -23.35 0.11
CA TRP A 165 14.47 -23.28 -1.30
C TRP A 165 13.43 -24.33 -1.66
N HIS A 166 12.37 -23.92 -2.35
CA HIS A 166 11.33 -24.81 -2.83
C HIS A 166 10.83 -24.36 -4.21
N TYR A 167 10.96 -25.23 -5.22
CA TYR A 167 10.63 -24.93 -6.64
C TYR A 167 11.14 -23.55 -7.12
N LEU A 168 12.43 -23.27 -6.93
CA LEU A 168 13.11 -22.01 -7.31
C LEU A 168 12.64 -20.76 -6.53
N LYS A 169 11.81 -20.92 -5.49
CA LYS A 169 11.45 -19.83 -4.57
C LYS A 169 12.23 -20.00 -3.27
N SER A 170 12.88 -18.93 -2.83
CA SER A 170 13.53 -18.84 -1.52
C SER A 170 12.52 -18.41 -0.45
N THR A 171 12.76 -18.82 0.80
CA THR A 171 12.04 -18.33 1.99
C THR A 171 13.05 -18.04 3.09
N LEU A 172 12.94 -16.87 3.72
CA LEU A 172 13.72 -16.45 4.87
C LEU A 172 13.15 -17.09 6.15
N CYS A 173 14.01 -17.70 6.96
CA CYS A 173 13.67 -18.32 8.24
C CYS A 173 14.63 -17.82 9.32
N GLY A 174 14.13 -17.33 10.45
CA GLY A 174 14.95 -16.79 11.55
C GLY A 174 14.22 -16.81 12.88
#